data_AF-A0A6A5K2P5-F1
#
_entry.id   AF-A0A6A5K2P5-F1
#
_cell.length_a   1.000
_cell.length_b   1.000
_cell.length_c   1.000
_cell.angle_alpha   90.00
_cell.angle_beta   90.00
_cell.angle_gamma   90.00
#
_symmetry.space_group_name_H-M   'P 1'
#
loop_
_entity.id
_entity.type
_entity.pdbx_description
1 polymer ?
#
loop_
_entity_poly.entity_id
_entity_poly.type
_entity_poly.pdbx_seq_one_letter_code
_entity_poly.pdbx_strand_id
1 'polypeptide(L)'
;MRLLKYGENEDLSIAEFDEDTKPPYAILSHRWGAEADEVTFEDVVENTGKNKPGYTKIRCCGKQAQRDGLQYFWVDTCCINKANKAELSLAIQSMFRWYRNSAQCYVYLSDEKLGDKRSLIQQVQEATGIPRLALQGASLSKFSINKRLRWIEHRRTTHLEDKVYSLLGVVDVDLALCYSEGVDGAFRRLHDEIDKTKQYLYRWVLHNDSFRQWHEDPQSRLLWIKGDPSKGKTMLLCGIIDELATAVLQGLLYMLVKQQPSLASHVRKKYDAAGKNIFEDANAWIPLVDIFTDVLRDLSLTTTYLIVDALDECVTNLPKLLDFIAKQSSASSCVKWIVSSRNWPEIEGRLEQAGHKVRLSLELNAASVSTAVQDFID
;
A
#
# COMPACT_ATOMS: atom_id res chain seq x y z
N MET A 1 20.10 20.95 -9.95
CA MET A 1 18.72 21.28 -10.37
C MET A 1 18.70 22.70 -10.95
N ARG A 2 17.98 22.94 -12.05
CA ARG A 2 17.74 24.28 -12.59
C ARG A 2 16.41 24.82 -12.10
N LEU A 3 16.36 26.08 -11.71
CA LEU A 3 15.15 26.81 -11.34
C LEU A 3 15.02 28.06 -12.19
N LEU A 4 13.78 28.47 -12.47
CA LEU A 4 13.47 29.74 -13.10
C LEU A 4 13.39 30.83 -12.03
N LYS A 5 13.88 32.02 -12.41
CA LYS A 5 13.64 33.27 -11.71
C LYS A 5 12.82 34.18 -12.62
N TYR A 6 11.75 34.73 -12.06
CA TYR A 6 10.89 35.70 -12.74
C TYR A 6 11.36 37.12 -12.39
N GLY A 7 11.85 37.85 -13.40
CA GLY A 7 12.35 39.22 -13.24
C GLY A 7 11.23 40.27 -13.23
N GLU A 8 11.60 41.51 -12.87
CA GLU A 8 10.66 42.64 -12.82
C GLU A 8 10.05 43.00 -14.19
N ASN A 9 10.78 42.71 -15.29
CA ASN A 9 10.33 42.94 -16.67
C ASN A 9 9.57 41.77 -17.29
N GLU A 10 9.06 40.84 -16.47
CA GLU A 10 8.47 39.57 -16.90
C GLU A 10 9.44 38.62 -17.63
N ASP A 11 10.74 38.89 -17.58
CA ASP A 11 11.77 38.04 -18.17
C ASP A 11 12.02 36.79 -17.33
N LEU A 12 12.29 35.67 -18.01
CA LEU A 12 12.68 34.41 -17.38
C LEU A 12 14.20 34.26 -17.45
N SER A 13 14.80 33.87 -16.34
CA SER A 13 16.21 33.50 -16.27
C SER A 13 16.37 32.17 -15.55
N ILE A 14 17.40 31.40 -15.92
CA ILE A 14 17.71 30.12 -15.31
C ILE A 14 18.80 30.31 -14.26
N ALA A 15 18.62 29.67 -13.10
CA ALA A 15 19.63 29.55 -12.06
C ALA A 15 19.89 28.07 -11.76
N GLU A 16 21.15 27.68 -11.66
CA GLU A 16 21.58 26.32 -11.31
C GLU A 16 21.93 26.23 -9.83
N PHE A 17 21.48 25.14 -9.19
CA PHE A 17 21.72 24.85 -7.78
C PHE A 17 22.10 23.38 -7.60
N ASP A 18 22.94 23.09 -6.62
CA ASP A 18 23.16 21.72 -6.15
C ASP A 18 21.94 21.23 -5.35
N GLU A 19 21.76 19.92 -5.22
CA GLU A 19 20.62 19.35 -4.49
C GLU A 19 20.55 19.80 -3.03
N ASP A 20 21.71 19.98 -2.39
CA ASP A 20 21.81 20.32 -0.96
C ASP A 20 21.76 21.84 -0.69
N THR A 21 21.91 22.67 -1.72
CA THR A 21 22.01 24.14 -1.59
C THR A 21 20.83 24.90 -2.22
N LYS A 22 19.83 24.17 -2.71
CA LYS A 22 18.66 24.76 -3.38
C LYS A 22 17.81 25.61 -2.42
N PRO A 23 17.41 26.83 -2.84
CA PRO A 23 16.51 27.68 -2.05
C PRO A 23 15.07 27.12 -2.07
N PRO A 24 14.16 27.59 -1.20
CA PRO A 24 12.74 27.32 -1.33
C PRO A 24 12.22 27.72 -2.73
N TYR A 25 11.46 26.84 -3.36
CA TYR A 25 10.94 27.05 -4.71
C TYR A 25 9.50 26.56 -4.86
N ALA A 26 8.76 27.18 -5.78
CA ALA A 26 7.47 26.68 -6.25
C ALA A 26 7.64 25.68 -7.39
N ILE A 27 6.67 24.81 -7.61
CA ILE A 27 6.63 23.91 -8.76
C ILE A 27 5.34 24.08 -9.55
N LEU A 28 5.44 24.09 -10.88
CA LEU A 28 4.26 24.12 -11.75
C LEU A 28 3.86 22.70 -12.14
N SER A 29 2.66 22.30 -11.72
CA SER A 29 1.96 21.15 -12.27
C SER A 29 0.98 21.62 -13.36
N HIS A 30 1.16 21.12 -14.57
CA HIS A 30 0.37 21.51 -15.73
C HIS A 30 0.16 20.32 -16.67
N ARG A 31 -0.81 20.44 -17.57
CA ARG A 31 -0.87 19.56 -18.75
C ARG A 31 -0.06 20.17 -19.89
N TRP A 32 0.67 19.33 -20.59
CA TRP A 32 1.32 19.71 -21.83
C TRP A 32 0.29 19.91 -22.94
N GLY A 33 0.47 20.97 -23.73
CA GLY A 33 -0.17 21.15 -25.02
C GLY A 33 0.56 20.38 -26.11
N ALA A 34 0.43 20.81 -27.36
CA ALA A 34 1.29 20.31 -28.43
C ALA A 34 2.74 20.72 -28.16
N GLU A 35 3.72 19.91 -28.57
CA GLU A 35 5.14 20.21 -28.33
C GLU A 35 5.56 21.59 -28.86
N ALA A 36 4.99 22.02 -30.00
CA ALA A 36 5.24 23.33 -30.58
C ALA A 36 4.75 24.50 -29.70
N ASP A 37 3.74 24.24 -28.86
CA ASP A 37 3.17 25.24 -27.96
C ASP A 37 3.95 25.36 -26.65
N GLU A 38 4.79 24.38 -26.33
CA GLU A 38 5.56 24.32 -25.10
C GLU A 38 6.85 25.14 -25.18
N VAL A 39 7.12 25.86 -24.09
CA VAL A 39 8.40 26.57 -23.90
C VAL A 39 9.41 25.56 -23.39
N THR A 40 10.49 25.39 -24.15
CA THR A 40 11.60 24.48 -23.89
C THR A 40 12.74 25.17 -23.15
N PHE A 41 13.75 24.41 -22.74
CA PHE A 41 14.97 24.95 -22.15
C PHE A 41 15.66 25.94 -23.10
N GLU A 42 15.79 25.57 -24.38
CA GLU A 42 16.42 26.42 -25.40
C GLU A 42 15.67 27.73 -25.59
N ASP A 43 14.33 27.68 -25.59
CA ASP A 43 13.50 28.89 -25.74
C ASP A 43 13.73 29.92 -24.62
N VAL A 44 14.09 29.46 -23.42
CA VAL A 44 14.41 30.34 -22.29
C VAL A 44 15.83 30.88 -22.40
N VAL A 45 16.79 30.06 -22.83
CA VAL A 45 18.18 30.47 -23.03
C VAL A 45 18.31 31.49 -24.17
N GLU A 46 17.61 31.26 -25.28
CA GLU A 46 17.61 32.12 -26.47
C GLU A 46 16.59 33.27 -26.39
N ASN A 47 15.74 33.29 -25.35
CA ASN A 47 14.65 34.26 -25.18
C ASN A 47 13.63 34.28 -26.34
N THR A 48 13.38 33.13 -26.95
CA THR A 48 12.46 32.96 -28.10
C THR A 48 11.07 32.44 -27.69
N GLY A 49 10.91 31.98 -26.44
CA GLY A 49 9.68 31.33 -25.97
C GLY A 49 8.46 32.21 -25.72
N LYS A 50 8.61 33.54 -25.67
CA LYS A 50 7.54 34.48 -25.24
C LYS A 50 6.27 34.41 -26.09
N ASN A 51 6.40 34.04 -27.36
CA ASN A 51 5.29 33.99 -28.31
C ASN A 51 4.55 32.64 -28.29
N LYS A 52 5.05 31.64 -27.57
CA LYS A 52 4.43 30.32 -27.51
C LYS A 52 3.21 30.33 -26.57
N PRO A 53 2.10 29.65 -26.92
CA PRO A 53 0.92 29.57 -26.05
C PRO A 53 1.24 29.09 -24.62
N GLY A 54 2.16 28.13 -24.49
CA GLY A 54 2.64 27.59 -23.22
C GLY A 54 3.47 28.58 -22.38
N TYR A 55 3.79 29.78 -22.87
CA TYR A 55 4.44 30.81 -22.06
C TYR A 55 3.51 31.36 -20.97
N THR A 56 2.20 31.40 -21.26
CA THR A 56 1.19 31.97 -20.34
C THR A 56 1.19 31.29 -18.98
N LYS A 57 1.23 29.96 -18.94
CA LYS A 57 1.24 29.19 -17.68
C LYS A 57 2.52 29.41 -16.86
N ILE A 58 3.67 29.56 -17.52
CA ILE A 58 4.97 29.83 -16.87
C ILE A 58 4.94 31.23 -16.26
N ARG A 59 4.45 32.21 -17.01
CA ARG A 59 4.26 33.58 -16.53
C ARG A 59 3.31 33.64 -15.32
N CYS A 60 2.17 32.95 -15.40
CA CYS A 60 1.21 32.88 -14.29
C CYS A 60 1.84 32.22 -13.05
N CYS A 61 2.62 31.15 -13.23
CA CYS A 61 3.39 30.52 -12.16
C CYS A 61 4.39 31.50 -11.51
N GLY A 62 5.19 32.20 -12.31
CA GLY A 62 6.16 33.18 -11.82
C GLY A 62 5.51 34.32 -11.03
N LYS A 63 4.38 34.86 -11.54
CA LYS A 63 3.59 35.89 -10.84
C LYS A 63 3.01 35.38 -9.52
N GLN A 64 2.55 34.13 -9.48
CA GLN A 64 2.02 33.53 -8.25
C GLN A 64 3.13 33.27 -7.23
N ALA A 65 4.27 32.71 -7.67
CA ALA A 65 5.44 32.50 -6.83
C ALA A 65 5.91 33.79 -6.16
N GLN A 66 5.99 34.91 -6.91
CA GLN A 66 6.34 36.22 -6.35
C GLN A 66 5.36 36.69 -5.28
N ARG A 67 4.04 36.50 -5.48
CA ARG A 67 3.02 36.86 -4.48
C ARG A 67 3.15 36.06 -3.20
N ASP A 68 3.55 34.80 -3.32
CA ASP A 68 3.74 33.89 -2.19
C ASP A 68 5.16 33.98 -1.59
N GLY A 69 5.98 34.94 -2.04
CA GLY A 69 7.32 35.21 -1.49
C GLY A 69 8.41 34.26 -1.99
N LEU A 70 8.16 33.51 -3.06
CA LEU A 70 9.10 32.55 -3.65
C LEU A 70 9.80 33.17 -4.87
N GLN A 71 11.12 33.35 -4.77
CA GLN A 71 11.93 33.91 -5.85
C GLN A 71 12.12 32.93 -7.02
N TYR A 72 12.08 31.63 -6.73
CA TYR A 72 12.40 30.57 -7.67
C TYR A 72 11.22 29.62 -7.87
N PHE A 73 11.10 29.11 -9.08
CA PHE A 73 10.10 28.09 -9.40
C PHE A 73 10.61 27.13 -10.47
N TRP A 74 10.02 25.94 -10.53
CA TRP A 74 10.41 24.89 -11.45
C TRP A 74 9.28 24.54 -12.42
N VAL A 75 9.64 24.35 -13.69
CA VAL A 75 8.75 23.88 -14.76
C VAL A 75 9.51 22.86 -15.60
N ASP A 76 8.99 21.64 -15.72
CA ASP A 76 9.67 20.51 -16.37
C ASP A 76 10.08 20.78 -17.82
N THR A 77 9.26 21.55 -18.56
CA THR A 77 9.46 21.77 -20.00
C THR A 77 10.71 22.60 -20.30
N CYS A 78 11.06 23.52 -19.41
CA CYS A 78 12.14 24.49 -19.63
C CYS A 78 13.21 24.52 -18.54
N CYS A 79 13.03 23.80 -17.42
CA CYS A 79 14.11 23.57 -16.45
C CYS A 79 14.95 22.33 -16.77
N ILE A 80 14.50 21.48 -17.69
CA ILE A 80 15.23 20.27 -18.12
C ILE A 80 15.68 20.46 -19.56
N ASN A 81 16.97 20.31 -19.82
CA ASN A 81 17.47 20.19 -21.19
C ASN A 81 17.18 18.77 -21.71
N LYS A 82 16.04 18.61 -22.38
CA LYS A 82 15.58 17.34 -22.95
C LYS A 82 16.49 16.80 -24.07
N ALA A 83 17.33 17.65 -24.68
CA ALA A 83 18.32 17.20 -25.68
C ALA A 83 19.49 16.44 -25.03
N ASN A 84 19.79 16.73 -23.76
CA ASN A 84 20.78 15.99 -22.99
C ASN A 84 20.12 14.74 -22.37
N LYS A 85 20.36 13.57 -22.96
CA LYS A 85 19.78 12.29 -22.51
C LYS A 85 20.15 11.95 -21.06
N ALA A 86 21.38 12.25 -20.63
CA ALA A 86 21.81 11.96 -19.26
C ALA A 86 21.06 12.83 -18.25
N GLU A 87 20.90 14.12 -18.57
CA GLU A 87 20.10 15.04 -17.75
C GLU A 87 18.63 14.64 -17.73
N LEU A 88 18.05 14.31 -18.89
CA LEU A 88 16.66 13.87 -18.98
C LEU A 88 16.40 12.63 -18.13
N SER A 89 17.27 11.62 -18.20
CA SER A 89 17.16 10.41 -17.37
C SER A 89 17.27 10.72 -15.87
N LEU A 90 18.23 11.56 -15.48
CA LEU A 90 18.40 11.97 -14.08
C LEU A 90 17.18 12.76 -13.57
N ALA A 91 16.67 13.68 -14.40
CA ALA A 91 15.52 14.49 -14.09
C ALA A 91 14.26 13.65 -13.90
N ILE A 92 14.03 12.66 -14.77
CA ILE A 92 12.93 11.70 -14.63
C ILE A 92 13.02 10.97 -13.28
N GLN A 93 14.21 10.47 -12.90
CA GLN A 93 14.41 9.77 -11.63
C GLN A 93 14.28 10.68 -10.40
N SER A 94 14.52 11.98 -10.55
CA SER A 94 14.53 12.95 -9.45
C SER A 94 13.23 13.75 -9.33
N MET A 95 12.38 13.74 -10.35
CA MET A 95 11.21 14.61 -10.46
C MET A 95 10.27 14.48 -9.25
N PHE A 96 9.98 13.24 -8.81
CA PHE A 96 9.14 13.02 -7.63
C PHE A 96 9.69 13.73 -6.39
N ARG A 97 11.02 13.66 -6.16
CA ARG A 97 11.69 14.33 -5.05
C ARG A 97 11.63 15.86 -5.19
N TRP A 98 11.65 16.37 -6.42
CA TRP A 98 11.49 17.81 -6.68
C TRP A 98 10.06 18.29 -6.41
N TYR A 99 9.04 17.50 -6.74
CA TYR A 99 7.65 17.79 -6.34
C TYR A 99 7.50 17.74 -4.82
N ARG A 100 7.99 16.67 -4.16
CA ARG A 100 7.88 16.47 -2.71
C ARG A 100 8.52 17.61 -1.90
N ASN A 101 9.68 18.10 -2.33
CA ASN A 101 10.44 19.13 -1.62
C ASN A 101 10.10 20.57 -2.05
N SER A 102 9.18 20.75 -3.00
CA SER A 102 8.71 22.09 -3.36
C SER A 102 7.98 22.73 -2.18
N ALA A 103 8.20 24.04 -1.97
CA ALA A 103 7.48 24.78 -0.94
C ALA A 103 5.99 24.94 -1.30
N GLN A 104 5.68 25.03 -2.59
CA GLN A 104 4.33 25.13 -3.10
C GLN A 104 4.21 24.50 -4.48
N CYS A 105 3.08 23.82 -4.73
CA CYS A 105 2.75 23.26 -6.04
C CYS A 105 1.54 24.00 -6.61
N TYR A 106 1.76 24.74 -7.69
CA TYR A 106 0.70 25.43 -8.41
C TYR A 106 0.18 24.54 -9.52
N VAL A 107 -1.14 24.45 -9.63
CA VAL A 107 -1.80 23.72 -10.71
C VAL A 107 -2.34 24.73 -11.72
N TYR A 108 -1.87 24.65 -12.97
CA TYR A 108 -2.45 25.43 -14.05
C TYR A 108 -3.63 24.67 -14.67
N LEU A 109 -4.84 25.22 -14.49
CA LEU A 109 -6.06 24.77 -15.15
C LEU A 109 -6.41 25.81 -16.23
N SER A 110 -6.68 25.37 -17.45
CA SER A 110 -7.18 26.25 -18.51
C SER A 110 -8.46 26.97 -18.07
N ASP A 111 -8.70 28.17 -18.59
CA ASP A 111 -9.63 29.22 -18.09
C ASP A 111 -11.12 28.86 -17.92
N GLU A 112 -11.51 27.59 -18.08
CA GLU A 112 -12.81 27.12 -17.61
C GLU A 112 -12.74 26.77 -16.13
N LYS A 113 -13.41 27.58 -15.30
CA LYS A 113 -13.62 27.25 -13.89
C LYS A 113 -14.52 26.01 -13.79
N LEU A 114 -13.90 24.84 -13.73
CA LEU A 114 -14.58 23.55 -13.57
C LEU A 114 -15.30 23.44 -12.21
N GLY A 115 -14.78 24.11 -11.17
CA GLY A 115 -15.30 24.09 -9.81
C GLY A 115 -14.20 24.24 -8.76
N ASP A 116 -14.52 23.97 -7.51
CA ASP A 116 -13.56 23.87 -6.41
C ASP A 116 -13.56 22.47 -5.77
N LYS A 117 -12.63 22.24 -4.85
CA LYS A 117 -12.47 20.95 -4.17
C LYS A 117 -13.75 20.44 -3.50
N ARG A 118 -14.62 21.34 -3.04
CA ARG A 118 -15.90 20.99 -2.41
C ARG A 118 -16.96 20.71 -3.47
N SER A 119 -17.04 21.53 -4.51
CA SER A 119 -18.04 21.40 -5.57
C SER A 119 -17.81 20.19 -6.49
N LEU A 120 -16.56 19.73 -6.61
CA LEU A 120 -16.17 18.62 -7.49
C LEU A 120 -15.93 17.30 -6.75
N ILE A 121 -16.10 17.25 -5.42
CA ILE A 121 -15.72 16.08 -4.63
C ILE A 121 -16.46 14.81 -5.06
N GLN A 122 -17.72 14.96 -5.46
CA GLN A 122 -18.55 13.84 -5.90
C GLN A 122 -18.05 13.29 -7.23
N GLN A 123 -17.85 14.15 -8.21
CA GLN A 123 -17.34 13.77 -9.54
C GLN A 123 -15.94 13.15 -9.44
N VAL A 124 -15.07 13.70 -8.58
CA VAL A 124 -13.73 13.15 -8.35
C VAL A 124 -13.83 11.78 -7.68
N GLN A 125 -14.68 11.60 -6.68
CA GLN A 125 -14.90 10.30 -6.05
C GLN A 125 -15.42 9.27 -7.08
N GLU A 126 -16.42 9.63 -7.88
CA GLU A 126 -17.00 8.76 -8.91
C GLU A 126 -15.97 8.36 -9.98
N ALA A 127 -15.13 9.30 -10.41
CA ALA A 127 -14.11 9.05 -11.42
C ALA A 127 -12.90 8.26 -10.90
N THR A 128 -12.54 8.41 -9.62
CA THR A 128 -11.29 7.86 -9.07
C THR A 128 -11.49 6.67 -8.12
N GLY A 129 -12.69 6.49 -7.57
CA GLY A 129 -12.97 5.54 -6.49
C GLY A 129 -12.40 5.97 -5.12
N ILE A 130 -11.76 7.14 -5.01
CA ILE A 130 -11.13 7.60 -3.77
C ILE A 130 -12.22 8.10 -2.79
N PRO A 131 -12.26 7.63 -1.54
CA PRO A 131 -13.26 8.06 -0.56
C PRO A 131 -13.27 9.58 -0.32
N ARG A 132 -14.47 10.18 -0.15
CA ARG A 132 -14.61 11.64 0.13
C ARG A 132 -13.75 12.11 1.30
N LEU A 133 -13.63 11.29 2.35
CA LEU A 133 -12.81 11.62 3.52
C LEU A 133 -11.33 11.81 3.15
N ALA A 134 -10.78 10.94 2.30
CA ALA A 134 -9.41 11.08 1.81
C ALA A 134 -9.28 12.34 0.94
N LEU A 135 -10.24 12.57 0.03
CA LEU A 135 -10.28 13.77 -0.80
C LEU A 135 -10.36 15.05 0.04
N GLN A 136 -11.03 15.03 1.20
CA GLN A 136 -11.12 16.17 2.12
C GLN A 136 -9.84 16.44 2.93
N GLY A 137 -8.81 15.60 2.82
CA GLY A 137 -7.53 15.76 3.52
C GLY A 137 -7.44 14.97 4.83
N ALA A 138 -8.30 13.97 5.04
CA ALA A 138 -8.07 13.03 6.13
C ALA A 138 -6.74 12.30 5.94
N SER A 139 -6.00 12.07 7.03
CA SER A 139 -4.73 11.31 6.99
C SER A 139 -4.91 9.97 6.28
N LEU A 140 -3.99 9.67 5.35
CA LEU A 140 -4.01 8.43 4.56
C LEU A 140 -3.81 7.17 5.41
N SER A 141 -3.22 7.30 6.60
CA SER A 141 -3.10 6.23 7.59
C SER A 141 -4.45 5.64 8.04
N LYS A 142 -5.54 6.39 7.89
CA LYS A 142 -6.91 5.92 8.17
C LYS A 142 -7.43 4.90 7.14
N PHE A 143 -6.70 4.70 6.04
CA PHE A 143 -7.05 3.76 4.99
C PHE A 143 -5.97 2.68 4.90
N SER A 144 -6.38 1.40 4.90
CA SER A 144 -5.45 0.28 4.76
C SER A 144 -4.64 0.41 3.47
N ILE A 145 -3.41 -0.11 3.47
CA ILE A 145 -2.54 -0.11 2.29
C ILE A 145 -3.26 -0.78 1.12
N ASN A 146 -3.92 -1.92 1.33
CA ASN A 146 -4.70 -2.59 0.29
C ASN A 146 -5.80 -1.71 -0.32
N LYS A 147 -6.53 -0.96 0.52
CA LYS A 147 -7.55 -0.02 0.04
C LYS A 147 -6.96 1.11 -0.77
N ARG A 148 -5.80 1.63 -0.35
CA ARG A 148 -5.03 2.66 -1.06
C ARG A 148 -4.49 2.15 -2.40
N LEU A 149 -3.99 0.92 -2.47
CA LEU A 149 -3.51 0.29 -3.70
C LEU A 149 -4.61 0.19 -4.77
N ARG A 150 -5.88 -0.05 -4.38
CA ARG A 150 -7.02 -0.10 -5.32
C ARG A 150 -7.35 1.23 -5.99
N TRP A 151 -6.81 2.36 -5.52
CA TRP A 151 -7.06 3.68 -6.13
C TRP A 151 -6.44 3.86 -7.53
N ILE A 152 -5.75 2.84 -8.04
CA ILE A 152 -5.22 2.80 -9.41
C ILE A 152 -6.14 2.12 -10.43
N GLU A 153 -7.17 1.39 -9.98
CA GLU A 153 -7.94 0.47 -10.84
C GLU A 153 -8.49 1.15 -12.11
N HIS A 154 -8.97 2.39 -11.97
CA HIS A 154 -9.54 3.16 -13.08
C HIS A 154 -8.58 4.17 -13.72
N ARG A 155 -7.31 4.23 -13.28
CA ARG A 155 -6.34 5.18 -13.84
C ARG A 155 -5.91 4.76 -15.25
N ARG A 156 -5.83 5.77 -16.11
CA ARG A 156 -5.19 5.72 -17.43
C ARG A 156 -3.97 6.62 -17.40
N THR A 157 -2.85 6.11 -17.89
CA THR A 157 -1.55 6.78 -17.86
C THR A 157 -0.88 6.62 -19.22
N THR A 158 0.03 7.54 -19.55
CA THR A 158 0.80 7.50 -20.80
C THR A 158 1.82 6.36 -20.77
N HIS A 159 2.61 6.28 -19.70
CA HIS A 159 3.43 5.11 -19.41
C HIS A 159 2.66 4.16 -18.49
N LEU A 160 2.76 2.86 -18.74
CA LEU A 160 1.95 1.88 -18.00
C LEU A 160 2.40 1.81 -16.53
N GLU A 161 3.70 1.95 -16.28
CA GLU A 161 4.33 1.93 -14.95
C GLU A 161 3.85 3.09 -14.06
N ASP A 162 3.45 4.23 -14.65
CA ASP A 162 2.96 5.38 -13.89
C ASP A 162 1.68 5.06 -13.10
N LYS A 163 0.92 4.03 -13.49
CA LYS A 163 -0.17 3.53 -12.65
C LYS A 163 0.33 3.18 -11.26
N VAL A 164 1.45 2.45 -11.19
CA VAL A 164 2.09 2.02 -9.94
C VAL A 164 2.78 3.20 -9.27
N TYR A 165 3.58 3.98 -10.00
CA TYR A 165 4.33 5.07 -9.40
C TYR A 165 3.44 6.18 -8.82
N SER A 166 2.21 6.31 -9.33
CA SER A 166 1.23 7.22 -8.73
C SER A 166 0.80 6.84 -7.30
N LEU A 167 1.11 5.61 -6.86
CA LEU A 167 0.85 5.16 -5.49
C LEU A 167 1.95 5.51 -4.50
N LEU A 168 3.16 5.89 -4.93
CA LEU A 168 4.31 6.07 -4.03
C LEU A 168 3.99 6.99 -2.85
N GLY A 169 3.52 8.21 -3.11
CA GLY A 169 3.07 9.13 -2.06
C GLY A 169 1.75 8.73 -1.38
N VAL A 170 0.96 7.84 -2.00
CA VAL A 170 -0.29 7.35 -1.41
C VAL A 170 0.00 6.29 -0.34
N VAL A 171 0.96 5.40 -0.58
CA VAL A 171 1.37 4.35 0.36
C VAL A 171 2.57 4.74 1.22
N ASP A 172 3.13 5.94 0.99
CA ASP A 172 4.29 6.50 1.70
C ASP A 172 5.57 5.68 1.51
N VAL A 173 5.91 5.43 0.24
CA VAL A 173 7.10 4.70 -0.18
C VAL A 173 7.89 5.52 -1.18
N ASP A 174 9.21 5.57 -1.02
CA ASP A 174 10.13 6.15 -2.00
C ASP A 174 10.70 5.05 -2.89
N LEU A 175 10.45 5.13 -4.20
CA LEU A 175 10.98 4.18 -5.19
C LEU A 175 11.53 4.91 -6.41
N ALA A 176 12.72 4.51 -6.87
CA ALA A 176 13.28 5.01 -8.12
C ALA A 176 12.48 4.52 -9.33
N LEU A 177 12.10 5.45 -10.21
CA LEU A 177 11.34 5.17 -11.44
C LEU A 177 12.20 4.42 -12.47
N CYS A 178 11.65 3.38 -13.10
CA CYS A 178 12.31 2.54 -14.09
C CYS A 178 11.35 2.19 -15.24
N TYR A 179 11.33 3.03 -16.28
CA TYR A 179 10.37 2.98 -17.39
C TYR A 179 10.58 1.87 -18.44
N SER A 180 11.12 0.74 -18.02
CA SER A 180 11.28 -0.47 -18.83
C SER A 180 10.98 -1.75 -18.06
N GLU A 181 10.63 -1.63 -16.77
CA GLU A 181 10.37 -2.79 -15.90
C GLU A 181 8.95 -3.34 -16.04
N GLY A 182 8.07 -2.60 -16.73
CA GLY A 182 6.65 -2.94 -16.87
C GLY A 182 5.87 -2.78 -15.56
N VAL A 183 4.55 -2.87 -15.67
CA VAL A 183 3.65 -2.71 -14.51
C VAL A 183 3.96 -3.73 -13.42
N ASP A 184 4.16 -5.00 -13.80
CA ASP A 184 4.42 -6.08 -12.84
C ASP A 184 5.76 -5.91 -12.11
N GLY A 185 6.80 -5.42 -12.80
CA GLY A 185 8.10 -5.13 -12.20
C GLY A 185 8.02 -3.99 -11.20
N ALA A 186 7.36 -2.89 -11.59
CA ALA A 186 7.14 -1.73 -10.73
C ALA A 186 6.30 -2.10 -9.50
N PHE A 187 5.24 -2.89 -9.70
CA PHE A 187 4.35 -3.32 -8.62
C PHE A 187 5.05 -4.26 -7.64
N ARG A 188 5.92 -5.17 -8.14
CA ARG A 188 6.74 -6.04 -7.30
C ARG A 188 7.66 -5.22 -6.39
N ARG A 189 8.40 -4.25 -6.94
CA ARG A 189 9.30 -3.39 -6.17
C ARG A 189 8.55 -2.54 -5.15
N LEU A 190 7.38 -2.00 -5.51
CA LEU A 190 6.52 -1.29 -4.57
C LEU A 190 6.14 -2.19 -3.40
N HIS A 191 5.73 -3.42 -3.68
CA HIS A 191 5.42 -4.40 -2.64
C HIS A 191 6.62 -4.72 -1.75
N ASP A 192 7.79 -4.94 -2.34
CA ASP A 192 9.02 -5.21 -1.59
C ASP A 192 9.36 -4.07 -0.63
N GLU A 193 9.23 -2.80 -1.04
CA GLU A 193 9.46 -1.65 -0.15
C GLU A 193 8.39 -1.52 0.94
N ILE A 194 7.12 -1.76 0.61
CA ILE A 194 6.04 -1.84 1.61
C ILE A 194 6.36 -2.92 2.65
N ASP A 195 6.88 -4.07 2.23
CA ASP A 195 7.16 -5.20 3.11
C ASP A 195 8.46 -5.01 3.91
N LYS A 196 9.48 -4.34 3.35
CA LYS A 196 10.67 -3.87 4.11
C LYS A 196 10.27 -2.89 5.21
N THR A 197 9.33 -1.99 4.92
CA THR A 197 8.82 -1.03 5.91
C THR A 197 8.10 -1.76 7.06
N LYS A 198 7.45 -2.90 6.79
CA LYS A 198 6.82 -3.75 7.82
C LYS A 198 7.81 -4.59 8.63
N GLN A 199 9.00 -4.90 8.11
CA GLN A 199 9.98 -5.80 8.75
C GLN A 199 10.41 -5.36 10.16
N TYR A 200 10.50 -4.06 10.41
CA TYR A 200 10.86 -3.51 11.72
C TYR A 200 9.75 -3.71 12.76
N LEU A 201 8.49 -3.71 12.33
CA LEU A 201 7.33 -3.66 13.24
C LEU A 201 7.00 -4.99 13.94
N TYR A 202 7.41 -6.13 13.37
CA TYR A 202 7.19 -7.47 13.95
C TYR A 202 8.47 -8.12 14.48
N ARG A 203 9.65 -7.48 14.32
CA ARG A 203 10.94 -8.06 14.76
C ARG A 203 10.99 -8.35 16.26
N TRP A 204 10.35 -7.50 17.07
CA TRP A 204 10.24 -7.71 18.52
C TRP A 204 9.42 -8.97 18.88
N VAL A 205 8.47 -9.39 18.02
CA VAL A 205 7.68 -10.62 18.21
C VAL A 205 8.58 -11.84 18.09
N LEU A 206 9.50 -11.84 17.13
CA LEU A 206 10.48 -12.93 16.94
C LEU A 206 11.42 -13.10 18.15
N HIS A 207 11.53 -12.08 18.99
CA HIS A 207 12.32 -12.08 20.22
C HIS A 207 11.47 -12.24 21.49
N ASN A 208 10.13 -12.32 21.36
CA ASN A 208 9.22 -12.48 22.49
C ASN A 208 9.22 -13.92 23.01
N ASP A 209 9.25 -14.08 24.34
CA ASP A 209 9.32 -15.40 24.97
C ASP A 209 8.10 -16.28 24.67
N SER A 210 6.90 -15.68 24.55
CA SER A 210 5.69 -16.42 24.15
C SER A 210 5.77 -16.90 22.70
N PHE A 211 6.37 -16.10 21.80
CA PHE A 211 6.59 -16.53 20.41
C PHE A 211 7.66 -17.64 20.33
N ARG A 212 8.77 -17.49 21.06
CA ARG A 212 9.83 -18.51 21.13
C ARG A 212 9.32 -19.81 21.71
N GLN A 213 8.58 -19.77 22.82
CA GLN A 213 7.93 -20.93 23.40
C GLN A 213 7.05 -21.63 22.37
N TRP A 214 6.17 -20.90 21.68
CA TRP A 214 5.32 -21.49 20.65
C TRP A 214 6.11 -22.06 19.45
N HIS A 215 7.19 -21.40 19.03
CA HIS A 215 7.99 -21.82 17.88
C HIS A 215 8.85 -23.05 18.19
N GLU A 216 9.52 -23.07 19.33
CA GLU A 216 10.50 -24.07 19.73
C GLU A 216 9.87 -25.30 20.39
N ASP A 217 8.76 -25.14 21.11
CA ASP A 217 8.04 -26.26 21.72
C ASP A 217 7.23 -27.03 20.65
N PRO A 218 7.51 -28.33 20.43
CA PRO A 218 6.72 -29.17 19.54
C PRO A 218 5.34 -29.48 20.09
N GLN A 219 5.05 -29.26 21.37
CA GLN A 219 3.71 -29.43 21.90
C GLN A 219 2.85 -28.21 21.64
N SER A 220 3.42 -27.01 21.57
CA SER A 220 2.69 -25.76 21.33
C SER A 220 2.22 -25.62 19.88
N ARG A 221 0.90 -25.47 19.67
CA ARG A 221 0.27 -25.52 18.34
C ARG A 221 -0.52 -24.29 17.93
N LEU A 222 -0.94 -23.48 18.89
CA LEU A 222 -1.71 -22.27 18.64
C LEU A 222 -1.05 -21.08 19.33
N LEU A 223 -0.63 -20.08 18.56
CA LEU A 223 -0.24 -18.76 19.07
C LEU A 223 -1.43 -17.82 18.91
N TRP A 224 -1.95 -17.32 20.02
CA TRP A 224 -3.05 -16.36 20.03
C TRP A 224 -2.56 -14.97 20.43
N ILE A 225 -2.64 -14.03 19.48
CA ILE A 225 -2.21 -12.63 19.60
C ILE A 225 -3.42 -11.75 19.89
N LYS A 226 -3.53 -11.24 21.12
CA LYS A 226 -4.66 -10.41 21.55
C LYS A 226 -4.26 -8.97 21.86
N GLY A 227 -5.24 -8.06 21.85
CA GLY A 227 -4.99 -6.61 21.75
C GLY A 227 -6.30 -5.79 21.64
N ASP A 228 -6.33 -4.54 22.03
CA ASP A 228 -7.45 -3.64 21.72
C ASP A 228 -7.33 -2.99 20.33
N PRO A 229 -8.38 -2.32 19.81
CA PRO A 229 -8.28 -1.53 18.58
C PRO A 229 -7.10 -0.56 18.64
N SER A 230 -6.44 -0.30 17.50
CA SER A 230 -5.25 0.56 17.34
C SER A 230 -3.92 0.04 17.93
N LYS A 231 -3.86 -1.20 18.43
CA LYS A 231 -2.62 -1.80 18.97
C LYS A 231 -1.72 -2.48 17.92
N GLY A 232 -2.01 -2.33 16.63
CA GLY A 232 -1.11 -2.76 15.55
C GLY A 232 -1.17 -4.25 15.15
N LYS A 233 -2.19 -5.02 15.56
CA LYS A 233 -2.33 -6.47 15.25
C LYS A 233 -2.23 -6.79 13.75
N THR A 234 -3.00 -6.06 12.93
CA THR A 234 -3.04 -6.24 11.48
C THR A 234 -1.71 -5.89 10.84
N MET A 235 -0.99 -4.91 11.40
CA MET A 235 0.33 -4.54 10.93
C MET A 235 1.41 -5.56 11.35
N LEU A 236 1.17 -6.29 12.43
CA LEU A 236 1.99 -7.39 12.94
C LEU A 236 1.78 -8.71 12.18
N LEU A 237 0.58 -8.93 11.60
CA LEU A 237 0.22 -10.16 10.87
C LEU A 237 0.02 -9.95 9.35
N CYS A 238 0.56 -8.88 8.78
CA CYS A 238 0.34 -8.53 7.37
C CYS A 238 0.71 -9.66 6.37
N GLY A 239 -0.32 -10.34 5.87
CA GLY A 239 -0.27 -11.29 4.77
C GLY A 239 -1.63 -11.93 4.53
N ILE A 240 -2.50 -11.22 3.79
CA ILE A 240 -3.82 -11.62 3.22
C ILE A 240 -5.07 -11.10 3.97
N ILE A 241 -6.09 -10.87 3.15
CA ILE A 241 -7.22 -9.93 3.21
C ILE A 241 -8.42 -10.46 4.03
N ASP A 242 -9.17 -9.48 4.53
CA ASP A 242 -10.53 -9.47 5.07
C ASP A 242 -11.59 -10.41 4.48
N GLU A 243 -12.43 -10.81 5.43
CA GLU A 243 -13.90 -10.95 5.41
C GLU A 243 -14.56 -12.29 5.03
N LEU A 244 -15.35 -12.78 6.02
CA LEU A 244 -16.17 -14.00 6.12
C LEU A 244 -15.38 -15.25 6.55
N ALA A 245 -15.84 -15.93 7.61
CA ALA A 245 -15.22 -17.15 8.12
C ALA A 245 -15.08 -18.26 7.06
N THR A 246 -16.05 -18.35 6.13
CA THR A 246 -16.00 -19.26 4.98
C THR A 246 -14.89 -18.87 3.99
N ALA A 247 -14.70 -17.56 3.75
CA ALA A 247 -13.64 -17.05 2.88
C ALA A 247 -12.25 -17.26 3.50
N VAL A 248 -12.13 -17.21 4.84
CA VAL A 248 -10.89 -17.58 5.54
C VAL A 248 -10.51 -19.03 5.23
N LEU A 249 -11.44 -19.98 5.37
CA LEU A 249 -11.19 -21.39 5.04
C LEU A 249 -10.90 -21.61 3.56
N GLN A 250 -11.66 -20.96 2.66
CA GLN A 250 -11.42 -21.03 1.21
C GLN A 250 -10.05 -20.45 0.82
N GLY A 251 -9.67 -19.31 1.40
CA GLY A 251 -8.40 -18.64 1.17
C GLY A 251 -7.22 -19.49 1.64
N LEU A 252 -7.28 -20.01 2.87
CA LEU A 252 -6.26 -20.93 3.38
C LEU A 252 -6.16 -22.18 2.50
N LEU A 253 -7.29 -22.73 2.05
CA LEU A 253 -7.30 -23.97 1.26
C LEU A 253 -6.66 -23.74 -0.10
N TYR A 254 -7.03 -22.64 -0.75
CA TYR A 254 -6.44 -22.22 -2.01
C TYR A 254 -4.92 -22.04 -1.88
N MET A 255 -4.46 -21.38 -0.80
CA MET A 255 -3.04 -21.19 -0.56
C MET A 255 -2.28 -22.50 -0.35
N LEU A 256 -2.82 -23.43 0.44
CA LEU A 256 -2.21 -24.74 0.67
C LEU A 256 -2.09 -25.55 -0.61
N VAL A 257 -3.17 -25.59 -1.41
CA VAL A 257 -3.15 -26.30 -2.71
C VAL A 257 -2.18 -25.65 -3.69
N LYS A 258 -2.08 -24.31 -3.68
CA LYS A 258 -1.13 -23.59 -4.54
C LYS A 258 0.32 -23.86 -4.15
N GLN A 259 0.62 -23.92 -2.85
CA GLN A 259 1.96 -24.21 -2.34
C GLN A 259 2.33 -25.69 -2.50
N GLN A 260 1.36 -26.59 -2.35
CA GLN A 260 1.55 -28.03 -2.45
C GLN A 260 0.46 -28.67 -3.34
N PRO A 261 0.69 -28.75 -4.67
CA PRO A 261 -0.31 -29.21 -5.63
C PRO A 261 -0.84 -30.64 -5.41
N SER A 262 -0.10 -31.51 -4.70
CA SER A 262 -0.57 -32.86 -4.36
C SER A 262 -1.84 -32.85 -3.51
N LEU A 263 -2.05 -31.79 -2.71
CA LEU A 263 -3.22 -31.61 -1.85
C LEU A 263 -4.49 -31.27 -2.67
N ALA A 264 -4.34 -30.87 -3.94
CA ALA A 264 -5.48 -30.64 -4.84
C ALA A 264 -6.35 -31.89 -5.00
N SER A 265 -5.78 -33.07 -4.78
CA SER A 265 -6.51 -34.35 -4.82
C SER A 265 -7.66 -34.41 -3.81
N HIS A 266 -7.51 -33.83 -2.62
CA HIS A 266 -8.57 -33.77 -1.59
C HIS A 266 -9.73 -32.88 -2.01
N VAL A 267 -9.42 -31.73 -2.60
CA VAL A 267 -10.42 -30.79 -3.13
C VAL A 267 -11.13 -31.42 -4.33
N ARG A 268 -10.37 -32.00 -5.26
CA ARG A 268 -10.90 -32.62 -6.48
C ARG A 268 -11.78 -33.82 -6.16
N LYS A 269 -11.39 -34.69 -5.23
CA LYS A 269 -12.20 -35.85 -4.79
C LYS A 269 -13.59 -35.45 -4.29
N LYS A 270 -13.68 -34.33 -3.57
CA LYS A 270 -14.96 -33.83 -3.04
C LYS A 270 -15.74 -33.02 -4.08
N TYR A 271 -15.03 -32.29 -4.96
CA TYR A 271 -15.63 -31.61 -6.11
C TYR A 271 -16.23 -32.57 -7.13
N ASP A 272 -15.55 -33.66 -7.47
CA ASP A 272 -16.03 -34.67 -8.41
C ASP A 272 -17.27 -35.41 -7.88
N ALA A 273 -17.40 -35.52 -6.55
CA ALA A 273 -18.54 -36.16 -5.90
C ALA A 273 -19.79 -35.27 -5.78
N ALA A 274 -19.63 -33.94 -5.66
CA ALA A 274 -20.72 -33.04 -5.28
C ALA A 274 -20.88 -31.79 -6.18
N GLY A 275 -20.00 -31.60 -7.17
CA GLY A 275 -20.08 -30.55 -8.19
C GLY A 275 -19.75 -29.14 -7.67
N LYS A 276 -20.01 -28.12 -8.50
CA LYS A 276 -19.66 -26.71 -8.26
C LYS A 276 -20.39 -26.10 -7.04
N ASN A 277 -21.55 -26.64 -6.69
CA ASN A 277 -22.42 -26.12 -5.62
C ASN A 277 -21.79 -26.26 -4.22
N ILE A 278 -20.72 -27.06 -4.05
CA ILE A 278 -20.04 -27.21 -2.74
C ILE A 278 -19.41 -25.91 -2.20
N PHE A 279 -19.16 -24.93 -3.07
CA PHE A 279 -18.53 -23.66 -2.71
C PHE A 279 -19.46 -22.45 -2.84
N GLU A 280 -20.68 -22.62 -3.35
CA GLU A 280 -21.58 -21.50 -3.74
C GLU A 280 -22.83 -21.37 -2.84
N ASP A 281 -23.11 -22.33 -1.94
CA ASP A 281 -24.35 -22.36 -1.16
C ASP A 281 -24.20 -21.97 0.32
N ALA A 282 -25.32 -21.62 0.98
CA ALA A 282 -25.44 -21.34 2.42
C ALA A 282 -24.91 -22.47 3.34
N ASN A 283 -24.70 -23.67 2.78
CA ASN A 283 -24.18 -24.86 3.46
C ASN A 283 -22.70 -25.16 3.13
N ALA A 284 -21.98 -24.29 2.41
CA ALA A 284 -20.58 -24.50 2.01
C ALA A 284 -19.62 -24.70 3.19
N TRP A 285 -19.99 -24.26 4.40
CA TRP A 285 -19.19 -24.43 5.62
C TRP A 285 -18.82 -25.88 5.91
N ILE A 286 -19.79 -26.81 5.83
CA ILE A 286 -19.57 -28.21 6.22
C ILE A 286 -18.62 -28.91 5.22
N PRO A 287 -18.87 -28.86 3.90
CA PRO A 287 -17.93 -29.40 2.91
C PRO A 287 -16.53 -28.79 3.01
N LEU A 288 -16.42 -27.48 3.26
CA LEU A 288 -15.13 -26.80 3.41
C LEU A 288 -14.38 -27.29 4.64
N VAL A 289 -15.04 -27.39 5.79
CA VAL A 289 -14.44 -27.92 7.02
C VAL A 289 -13.95 -29.36 6.82
N ASP A 290 -14.73 -30.19 6.14
CA ASP A 290 -14.35 -31.58 5.85
C ASP A 290 -13.11 -31.65 4.94
N ILE A 291 -13.14 -30.93 3.82
CA ILE A 291 -12.00 -30.87 2.89
C ILE A 291 -10.75 -30.34 3.60
N PHE A 292 -10.90 -29.27 4.38
CA PHE A 292 -9.78 -28.67 5.10
C PHE A 292 -9.22 -29.64 6.14
N THR A 293 -10.09 -30.34 6.86
CA THR A 293 -9.68 -31.37 7.83
C THR A 293 -8.90 -32.51 7.16
N ASP A 294 -9.36 -32.98 6.00
CA ASP A 294 -8.67 -34.03 5.23
C ASP A 294 -7.29 -33.55 4.79
N VAL A 295 -7.17 -32.30 4.32
CA VAL A 295 -5.89 -31.69 3.94
C VAL A 295 -4.92 -31.55 5.12
N LEU A 296 -5.39 -31.08 6.28
CA LEU A 296 -4.54 -30.90 7.46
C LEU A 296 -4.06 -32.21 8.09
N ARG A 297 -4.68 -33.34 7.71
CA ARG A 297 -4.32 -34.69 8.16
C ARG A 297 -3.48 -35.45 7.14
N ASP A 298 -3.24 -34.88 5.97
CA ASP A 298 -2.43 -35.53 4.95
C ASP A 298 -0.98 -35.70 5.45
N LEU A 299 -0.46 -36.93 5.36
CA LEU A 299 0.88 -37.28 5.84
C LEU A 299 2.01 -36.64 5.01
N SER A 300 1.71 -36.17 3.80
CA SER A 300 2.64 -35.42 2.96
C SER A 300 2.73 -33.94 3.35
N LEU A 301 1.88 -33.47 4.27
CA LEU A 301 1.92 -32.09 4.73
C LEU A 301 3.18 -31.87 5.58
N THR A 302 4.07 -31.01 5.10
CA THR A 302 5.24 -30.56 5.86
C THR A 302 4.82 -29.58 6.96
N THR A 303 5.75 -29.22 7.85
CA THR A 303 5.46 -28.23 8.91
C THR A 303 4.91 -26.95 8.30
N THR A 304 3.63 -26.69 8.54
CA THR A 304 2.86 -25.65 7.87
C THR A 304 2.36 -24.64 8.89
N TYR A 305 2.58 -23.36 8.60
CA TYR A 305 2.12 -22.25 9.43
C TYR A 305 0.86 -21.66 8.82
N LEU A 306 -0.24 -21.69 9.58
CA LEU A 306 -1.51 -21.07 9.19
C LEU A 306 -1.71 -19.79 10.00
N ILE A 307 -1.88 -18.68 9.30
CA ILE A 307 -2.04 -17.36 9.91
C ILE A 307 -3.46 -16.86 9.63
N VAL A 308 -4.16 -16.45 10.69
CA VAL A 308 -5.50 -15.84 10.61
C VAL A 308 -5.47 -14.51 11.36
N ASP A 309 -5.49 -13.41 10.61
CA ASP A 309 -5.54 -12.06 11.19
C ASP A 309 -6.99 -11.62 11.43
N ALA A 310 -7.18 -10.73 12.42
CA ALA A 310 -8.43 -10.03 12.72
C ALA A 310 -9.66 -10.95 12.84
N LEU A 311 -9.52 -12.06 13.59
CA LEU A 311 -10.60 -13.04 13.75
C LEU A 311 -11.91 -12.43 14.28
N ASP A 312 -11.82 -11.38 15.09
CA ASP A 312 -12.98 -10.63 15.61
C ASP A 312 -13.80 -9.91 14.53
N GLU A 313 -13.28 -9.75 13.31
CA GLU A 313 -14.00 -9.15 12.19
C GLU A 313 -14.90 -10.15 11.45
N CYS A 314 -14.85 -11.44 11.81
CA CYS A 314 -15.77 -12.46 11.28
C CYS A 314 -17.19 -12.26 11.84
N VAL A 315 -18.08 -11.68 11.02
CA VAL A 315 -19.49 -11.43 11.40
C VAL A 315 -20.35 -12.70 11.38
N THR A 316 -20.03 -13.69 10.53
CA THR A 316 -20.81 -14.93 10.36
C THR A 316 -20.00 -16.17 10.69
N ASN A 317 -20.63 -17.16 11.34
CA ASN A 317 -20.03 -18.45 11.72
C ASN A 317 -18.74 -18.38 12.57
N LEU A 318 -18.39 -17.23 13.16
CA LEU A 318 -17.22 -17.07 14.03
C LEU A 318 -17.13 -18.14 15.15
N PRO A 319 -18.21 -18.48 15.87
CA PRO A 319 -18.18 -19.56 16.86
C PRO A 319 -17.73 -20.91 16.29
N LYS A 320 -18.19 -21.23 15.07
CA LYS A 320 -17.82 -22.47 14.38
C LYS A 320 -16.36 -22.44 13.91
N LEU A 321 -15.87 -21.29 13.48
CA LEU A 321 -14.47 -21.11 13.09
C LEU A 321 -13.54 -21.26 14.31
N LEU A 322 -13.91 -20.67 15.44
CA LEU A 322 -13.18 -20.81 16.71
C LEU A 322 -13.11 -22.28 17.14
N ASP A 323 -14.23 -22.99 17.13
CA ASP A 323 -14.28 -24.42 17.48
C ASP A 323 -13.41 -25.25 16.52
N PHE A 324 -13.44 -24.91 15.23
CA PHE A 324 -12.62 -25.57 14.22
C PHE A 324 -11.12 -25.37 14.48
N ILE A 325 -10.67 -24.12 14.65
CA ILE A 325 -9.26 -23.79 14.93
C ILE A 325 -8.81 -24.47 16.22
N ALA A 326 -9.60 -24.36 17.29
CA ALA A 326 -9.29 -24.99 18.57
C ALA A 326 -9.12 -26.51 18.43
N LYS A 327 -10.06 -27.18 17.75
CA LYS A 327 -10.02 -28.61 17.51
C LYS A 327 -8.82 -29.03 16.66
N GLN A 328 -8.55 -28.34 15.54
CA GLN A 328 -7.48 -28.71 14.62
C GLN A 328 -6.09 -28.39 15.17
N SER A 329 -5.96 -27.36 16.02
CA SER A 329 -4.70 -27.05 16.69
C SER A 329 -4.19 -28.23 17.54
N SER A 330 -5.09 -29.03 18.12
CA SER A 330 -4.73 -30.22 18.89
C SER A 330 -4.67 -31.51 18.06
N ALA A 331 -5.24 -31.52 16.84
CA ALA A 331 -5.40 -32.72 16.04
C ALA A 331 -4.26 -32.96 15.03
N SER A 332 -3.55 -31.91 14.61
CA SER A 332 -2.47 -32.01 13.62
C SER A 332 -1.12 -31.60 14.23
N SER A 333 -0.14 -32.51 14.17
CA SER A 333 1.21 -32.28 14.69
C SER A 333 2.15 -31.60 13.68
N CYS A 334 1.74 -31.43 12.43
CA CYS A 334 2.50 -30.71 11.39
C CYS A 334 1.99 -29.28 11.18
N VAL A 335 0.87 -28.89 11.78
CA VAL A 335 0.29 -27.55 11.59
C VAL A 335 0.50 -26.70 12.83
N LYS A 336 1.00 -25.47 12.64
CA LYS A 336 1.07 -24.44 13.68
C LYS A 336 0.19 -23.25 13.29
N TRP A 337 -0.71 -22.87 14.18
CA TRP A 337 -1.66 -21.77 13.99
C TRP A 337 -1.15 -20.48 14.64
N ILE A 338 -1.28 -19.36 13.94
CA ILE A 338 -1.16 -18.01 14.48
C ILE A 338 -2.49 -17.31 14.24
N VAL A 339 -3.10 -16.78 15.30
CA VAL A 339 -4.39 -16.09 15.21
C VAL A 339 -4.31 -14.76 15.93
N SER A 340 -4.81 -13.66 15.33
CA SER A 340 -5.06 -12.42 16.07
C SER A 340 -6.54 -12.13 16.26
N SER A 341 -6.89 -11.48 17.37
CA SER A 341 -8.24 -10.99 17.62
C SER A 341 -8.28 -9.87 18.66
N ARG A 342 -9.34 -9.07 18.70
CA ARG A 342 -9.68 -8.22 19.87
C ARG A 342 -9.87 -9.05 21.16
N ASN A 343 -9.85 -8.35 22.30
CA ASN A 343 -10.11 -8.92 23.62
C ASN A 343 -11.61 -9.17 23.86
N TRP A 344 -12.27 -9.91 22.96
CA TRP A 344 -13.68 -10.25 23.10
C TRP A 344 -13.85 -11.50 23.97
N PRO A 345 -14.71 -11.47 25.02
CA PRO A 345 -14.89 -12.61 25.93
C PRO A 345 -15.32 -13.91 25.23
N GLU A 346 -16.10 -13.81 24.15
CA GLU A 346 -16.54 -14.97 23.37
C GLU A 346 -15.37 -15.69 22.66
N ILE A 347 -14.41 -14.92 22.13
CA ILE A 347 -13.21 -15.45 21.49
C ILE A 347 -12.28 -16.05 22.56
N GLU A 348 -12.10 -15.35 23.68
CA GLU A 348 -11.29 -15.81 24.81
C GLU A 348 -11.82 -17.13 25.36
N GLY A 349 -13.12 -17.21 25.65
CA GLY A 349 -13.73 -18.41 26.21
C GLY A 349 -13.61 -19.66 25.33
N ARG A 350 -13.59 -19.51 23.99
CA ARG A 350 -13.44 -20.64 23.05
C ARG A 350 -12.00 -21.01 22.76
N LEU A 351 -11.12 -20.03 22.49
CA LEU A 351 -9.70 -20.31 22.28
C LEU A 351 -9.03 -20.79 23.57
N GLU A 352 -9.54 -20.43 24.74
CA GLU A 352 -9.06 -20.99 26.00
C GLU A 352 -9.29 -22.51 26.12
N GLN A 353 -10.27 -23.06 25.41
CA GLN A 353 -10.51 -24.50 25.40
C GLN A 353 -9.53 -25.25 24.49
N ALA A 354 -8.78 -24.54 23.63
CA ALA A 354 -7.74 -25.15 22.81
C ALA A 354 -6.59 -25.67 23.68
N GLY A 355 -6.24 -26.94 23.49
CA GLY A 355 -5.04 -27.54 24.08
C GLY A 355 -3.77 -26.93 23.48
N HIS A 356 -2.69 -26.89 24.28
CA HIS A 356 -1.35 -26.47 23.84
C HIS A 356 -1.28 -25.09 23.14
N LYS A 357 -2.06 -24.14 23.64
CA LYS A 357 -2.02 -22.74 23.20
C LYS A 357 -0.95 -21.94 23.94
N VAL A 358 -0.45 -20.91 23.28
CA VAL A 358 0.38 -19.86 23.85
C VAL A 358 -0.26 -18.51 23.56
N ARG A 359 -0.35 -17.65 24.57
CA ARG A 359 -1.02 -16.34 24.48
C ARG A 359 0.00 -15.21 24.48
N LEU A 360 -0.12 -14.30 23.53
CA LEU A 360 0.67 -13.08 23.43
C LEU A 360 -0.28 -11.87 23.49
N SER A 361 -0.22 -11.08 24.57
CA SER A 361 -1.07 -9.89 24.77
C SER A 361 -0.29 -8.63 24.43
N LEU A 362 -0.78 -7.81 23.50
CA LEU A 362 -0.10 -6.58 23.12
C LEU A 362 -0.11 -5.53 24.25
N GLU A 363 -1.11 -5.55 25.14
CA GLU A 363 -1.20 -4.67 26.32
C GLU A 363 -0.11 -4.98 27.35
N LEU A 364 0.14 -6.28 27.58
CA LEU A 364 1.16 -6.73 28.52
C LEU A 364 2.58 -6.58 27.96
N ASN A 365 2.70 -6.31 26.65
CA ASN A 365 3.97 -6.08 25.95
C ASN A 365 4.11 -4.63 25.47
N ALA A 366 3.39 -3.68 26.08
CA ALA A 366 3.32 -2.29 25.63
C ALA A 366 4.69 -1.60 25.52
N ALA A 367 5.65 -1.92 26.39
CA ALA A 367 7.01 -1.39 26.32
C ALA A 367 7.74 -1.88 25.05
N SER A 368 7.72 -3.19 24.79
CA SER A 368 8.34 -3.78 23.59
C SER A 368 7.68 -3.31 22.30
N VAL A 369 6.35 -3.15 22.31
CA VAL A 369 5.59 -2.57 21.20
C VAL A 369 5.97 -1.12 21.00
N SER A 370 6.06 -0.32 22.07
CA SER A 370 6.43 1.09 21.99
C SER A 370 7.85 1.29 21.48
N THR A 371 8.80 0.46 21.92
CA THR A 371 10.19 0.48 21.41
C THR A 371 10.22 0.15 19.92
N ALA A 372 9.52 -0.90 19.48
CA ALA A 372 9.45 -1.25 18.07
C ALA A 372 8.75 -0.18 17.20
N VAL A 373 7.80 0.56 17.78
CA VAL A 373 7.15 1.69 17.11
C VAL A 373 8.07 2.91 17.07
N GLN A 374 8.87 3.16 18.12
CA GLN A 374 9.84 4.24 18.14
C GLN A 374 10.96 4.00 17.11
N ASP A 375 11.50 2.78 17.07
CA ASP A 375 12.47 2.33 16.07
C ASP A 375 11.93 2.35 14.62
N PHE A 376 10.61 2.49 14.45
CA PHE A 376 9.94 2.63 13.15
C PHE A 376 9.69 4.10 12.76
N ILE A 377 9.58 4.99 13.74
CA ILE A 377 9.31 6.42 13.52
C ILE A 377 10.62 7.20 13.28
N ASP A 378 11.72 6.77 13.90
CA ASP A 378 13.08 7.30 13.69
C ASP A 378 13.73 6.72 12.42
#